data_AF-A0A970R267-F1
#
_entry.id   AF-A0A970R267-F1
#
_cell.length_a   1.000
_cell.length_b   1.000
_cell.length_c   1.000
_cell.angle_alpha   90.00
_cell.angle_beta   90.00
_cell.angle_gamma   90.00
#
_symmetry.space_group_name_H-M   'P 1'
#
loop_
_entity.id
_entity.type
_entity.pdbx_description
1 polymer ?
#
loop_
_entity_poly.entity_id
_entity_poly.type
_entity_poly.pdbx_seq_one_letter_code
_entity_poly.pdbx_strand_id
1 'polypeptide(L)'
;PSPTESDSSTPRDAELLLIGRRLKPRQAPTLIFGDLNDVAWSGTTRLFQKISGMADPRKGRGFFNTFNAKHWFLRWPLDHLFHSTDFKVVSLERLPSIGSDHFPILITLCFVPEARTQQQTPTADQEDRQYADEKIENGKQHGGT
;
A
#
# COMPACT_ATOMS: atom_id res chain seq x y z
N PRO A 1 4.93 -2.58 11.57
CA PRO A 1 5.54 -2.03 12.79
C PRO A 1 4.91 -0.67 13.16
N SER A 2 4.21 -0.64 14.30
CA SER A 2 4.06 0.60 15.07
C SER A 2 5.46 1.14 15.38
N PRO A 3 5.66 2.45 15.59
CA PRO A 3 6.93 3.01 16.07
C PRO A 3 7.52 2.26 17.29
N THR A 4 6.69 1.55 18.05
CA THR A 4 7.07 0.73 19.22
C THR A 4 7.59 -0.68 18.90
N GLU A 5 7.48 -1.16 17.66
CA GLU A 5 7.75 -2.57 17.31
C GLU A 5 9.13 -2.80 16.68
N SER A 6 9.77 -1.78 16.09
CA SER A 6 11.10 -1.90 15.48
C SER A 6 11.79 -0.55 15.29
N ASP A 7 13.10 -0.51 15.53
CA ASP A 7 13.96 0.66 15.29
C ASP A 7 14.15 0.96 13.79
N SER A 8 13.69 0.06 12.90
CA SER A 8 13.86 0.18 11.45
C SER A 8 12.61 -0.24 10.67
N SER A 9 12.36 0.44 9.55
CA SER A 9 11.34 0.05 8.58
C SER A 9 11.74 -1.13 7.69
N THR A 10 13.01 -1.55 7.69
CA THR A 10 13.55 -2.56 6.77
C THR A 10 12.75 -3.88 6.79
N PRO A 11 12.43 -4.51 7.94
CA PRO A 11 11.71 -5.79 7.94
C PRO A 11 10.31 -5.69 7.33
N ARG A 12 9.58 -4.60 7.64
CA ARG A 12 8.26 -4.32 7.06
C ARG A 12 8.34 -4.11 5.55
N ASP A 13 9.28 -3.28 5.10
CA ASP A 13 9.46 -2.99 3.69
C ASP A 13 9.72 -4.27 2.89
N ALA A 14 10.53 -5.18 3.44
CA ALA A 14 10.79 -6.49 2.86
C ALA A 14 9.53 -7.37 2.80
N GLU A 15 8.75 -7.44 3.89
CA GLU A 15 7.49 -8.19 3.94
C GLU A 15 6.50 -7.72 2.86
N LEU A 16 6.33 -6.40 2.73
CA LEU A 16 5.44 -5.81 1.74
C LEU A 16 5.88 -6.17 0.31
N LEU A 17 7.19 -6.14 0.02
CA LEU A 17 7.74 -6.51 -1.28
C LEU A 17 7.61 -8.02 -1.57
N LEU A 18 7.77 -8.88 -0.56
CA LEU A 18 7.54 -10.31 -0.66
C LEU A 18 6.08 -10.63 -1.03
N ILE A 19 5.12 -9.94 -0.40
CA ILE A 19 3.71 -10.05 -0.76
C ILE A 19 3.50 -9.61 -2.21
N GLY A 20 4.09 -8.48 -2.62
CA GLY A 20 3.98 -7.99 -3.99
C GLY A 20 4.45 -9.01 -5.04
N ARG A 21 5.55 -9.72 -4.77
CA ARG A 21 6.06 -10.80 -5.65
C ARG A 21 5.10 -11.97 -5.76
N ARG A 22 4.45 -12.35 -4.66
CA ARG A 22 3.50 -13.47 -4.62
C ARG A 22 2.20 -13.15 -5.37
N LEU A 23 1.85 -11.88 -5.50
CA LEU A 23 0.62 -11.44 -6.17
C LEU A 23 0.71 -11.38 -7.68
N LYS A 24 1.86 -10.99 -8.26
CA LYS A 24 2.02 -10.85 -9.71
C LYS A 24 1.60 -12.08 -10.54
N PRO A 25 1.89 -13.34 -10.14
CA PRO A 25 1.44 -14.51 -10.89
C PRO A 25 -0.04 -14.87 -10.66
N ARG A 26 -0.70 -14.29 -9.65
CA ARG A 26 -2.09 -14.63 -9.31
C ARG A 26 -3.04 -13.82 -10.19
N GLN A 27 -3.90 -14.51 -10.95
CA GLN A 27 -4.96 -13.89 -11.76
C GLN A 27 -6.25 -13.64 -10.98
N ALA A 28 -6.22 -13.79 -9.64
CA ALA A 28 -7.39 -13.63 -8.79
C ALA A 28 -7.58 -12.15 -8.39
N PRO A 29 -8.83 -11.65 -8.38
CA PRO A 29 -9.14 -10.33 -7.83
C PRO A 29 -8.63 -10.22 -6.39
N THR A 30 -7.81 -9.20 -6.11
CA THR A 30 -7.07 -9.08 -4.85
C THR A 30 -7.18 -7.68 -4.27
N LEU A 31 -7.40 -7.62 -2.95
CA LEU A 31 -7.31 -6.41 -2.15
C LEU A 31 -6.20 -6.58 -1.10
N ILE A 32 -5.40 -5.54 -0.90
CA ILE A 32 -4.49 -5.41 0.23
C ILE A 32 -4.86 -4.13 0.96
N PHE A 33 -5.05 -4.20 2.27
CA PHE A 33 -5.34 -3.02 3.07
C PHE A 33 -4.80 -3.18 4.48
N GLY A 34 -4.48 -2.05 5.11
CA GLY A 34 -4.03 -2.00 6.50
C GLY A 34 -3.13 -0.80 6.78
N ASP A 35 -2.69 -0.73 8.03
CA ASP A 35 -1.70 0.26 8.44
C ASP A 35 -0.29 -0.22 8.06
N LEU A 36 0.27 0.41 7.02
CA LEU A 36 1.63 0.12 6.59
C LEU A 36 2.65 1.03 7.29
N ASN A 37 2.23 2.02 8.10
CA ASN A 37 3.11 3.01 8.72
C ASN A 37 4.09 3.65 7.73
N ASP A 38 3.67 3.77 6.48
CA ASP A 38 4.43 4.34 5.38
C ASP A 38 3.59 5.45 4.74
N VAL A 39 4.20 6.36 3.99
CA VAL A 39 3.47 7.41 3.27
C VAL A 39 3.24 7.02 1.82
N ALA A 40 2.11 7.43 1.27
CA ALA A 40 1.71 7.10 -0.11
C ALA A 40 2.75 7.45 -1.20
N TRP A 41 3.63 8.43 -0.92
CA TRP A 41 4.69 8.88 -1.81
C TRP A 41 6.07 8.31 -1.50
N SER A 42 6.18 7.33 -0.61
CA SER A 42 7.46 6.70 -0.29
C SER A 42 8.00 5.89 -1.48
N GLY A 43 9.33 5.74 -1.52
CA GLY A 43 10.00 4.86 -2.49
C GLY A 43 9.53 3.40 -2.38
N THR A 44 9.31 2.90 -1.16
CA THR A 44 8.85 1.52 -0.92
C THR A 44 7.44 1.29 -1.43
N THR A 45 6.50 2.22 -1.20
CA THR A 45 5.12 2.13 -1.71
C THR A 45 5.08 2.19 -3.24
N ARG A 46 5.94 2.99 -3.87
CA ARG A 46 6.07 3.02 -5.34
C ARG A 46 6.66 1.71 -5.87
N LEU A 47 7.70 1.20 -5.22
CA LEU A 47 8.36 -0.06 -5.59
C LEU A 47 7.39 -1.24 -5.46
N PHE A 48 6.64 -1.31 -4.36
CA PHE A 48 5.59 -2.30 -4.15
C PHE A 48 4.58 -2.31 -5.31
N GLN A 49 4.03 -1.15 -5.69
CA GLN A 49 3.07 -1.05 -6.79
C GLN A 49 3.65 -1.55 -8.12
N LYS A 50 4.93 -1.24 -8.42
CA LYS A 50 5.60 -1.71 -9.65
C LYS A 50 5.87 -3.21 -9.64
N ILE A 51 6.23 -3.76 -8.48
CA ILE A 51 6.52 -5.19 -8.31
C ILE A 51 5.23 -6.00 -8.34
N SER A 52 4.18 -5.56 -7.65
CA SER A 52 2.89 -6.25 -7.53
C SER A 52 1.95 -6.01 -8.71
N GLY A 53 2.09 -4.88 -9.40
CA GLY A 53 1.14 -4.40 -10.41
C GLY A 53 -0.15 -3.84 -9.82
N MET A 54 -0.24 -3.66 -8.49
CA MET A 54 -1.45 -3.17 -7.83
C MET A 54 -1.62 -1.66 -7.97
N ALA A 55 -2.88 -1.23 -8.01
CA ALA A 55 -3.26 0.17 -8.07
C ALA A 55 -3.50 0.76 -6.66
N ASP A 56 -3.08 2.01 -6.47
CA ASP A 56 -3.41 2.81 -5.30
C ASP A 56 -4.65 3.67 -5.62
N PRO A 57 -5.79 3.49 -4.92
CA PRO A 57 -7.03 4.22 -5.18
C PRO A 57 -6.91 5.72 -4.87
N ARG A 58 -5.93 6.14 -4.05
CA ARG A 58 -5.75 7.55 -3.66
C ARG A 58 -5.16 8.41 -4.78
N LYS A 59 -4.48 7.79 -5.75
CA LYS A 59 -3.88 8.50 -6.89
C LYS A 59 -4.97 9.30 -7.63
N GLY A 60 -4.77 10.62 -7.72
CA GLY A 60 -5.69 11.56 -8.36
C GLY A 60 -6.94 11.92 -7.55
N ARG A 61 -7.05 11.52 -6.27
CA ARG A 61 -8.26 11.72 -5.44
C ARG A 61 -8.03 12.49 -4.13
N GLY A 62 -6.84 13.08 -3.96
CA GLY A 62 -6.51 13.93 -2.82
C GLY A 62 -5.84 13.18 -1.66
N PHE A 63 -5.65 13.91 -0.55
CA PHE A 63 -4.99 13.39 0.65
C PHE A 63 -6.02 12.84 1.65
N PHE A 64 -5.86 11.58 2.03
CA PHE A 64 -6.68 10.89 3.02
C PHE A 64 -5.88 10.71 4.30
N ASN A 65 -5.70 11.80 5.06
CA ASN A 65 -4.86 11.76 6.25
C ASN A 65 -5.59 11.06 7.40
N THR A 66 -5.15 9.87 7.75
CA THR A 66 -5.79 9.00 8.75
C THR A 66 -5.21 9.17 10.14
N PHE A 67 -3.90 9.35 10.26
CA PHE A 67 -3.21 9.69 11.50
C PHE A 67 -2.90 11.20 11.53
N ASN A 68 -2.67 11.91 12.63
CA ASN A 68 -3.11 11.61 13.99
C ASN A 68 -4.48 12.26 14.22
N ALA A 69 -5.49 11.45 14.53
CA ALA A 69 -6.86 11.91 14.72
C ALA A 69 -7.05 12.85 15.92
N LYS A 70 -6.11 12.84 16.88
CA LYS A 70 -6.13 13.67 18.11
C LYS A 70 -5.51 15.06 17.92
N HIS A 71 -4.69 15.26 16.88
CA HIS A 71 -4.00 16.53 16.62
C HIS A 71 -4.31 17.04 15.21
N TRP A 72 -5.20 18.03 15.11
CA TRP A 72 -5.71 18.50 13.82
C TRP A 72 -4.63 19.09 12.87
N PHE A 73 -3.53 19.58 13.42
CA PHE A 73 -2.40 20.20 12.69
C PHE A 73 -1.27 19.23 12.31
N LEU A 74 -1.34 17.96 12.77
CA LEU A 74 -0.32 16.92 12.55
C LEU A 74 -0.99 15.68 11.98
N ARG A 75 -1.29 15.70 10.67
CA ARG A 75 -2.00 14.62 9.99
C ARG A 75 -1.23 14.03 8.79
N TRP A 76 -1.16 12.70 8.71
CA TRP A 76 -0.46 11.88 7.71
C TRP A 76 -1.32 10.69 7.21
N PRO A 77 -1.16 10.29 5.93
CA PRO A 77 -1.91 9.18 5.33
C PRO A 77 -1.17 7.84 5.50
N LEU A 78 -1.26 7.24 6.68
CA LEU A 78 -0.54 6.00 7.02
C LEU A 78 -1.31 4.73 6.60
N ASP A 79 -2.63 4.80 6.50
CA ASP A 79 -3.45 3.68 6.07
C ASP A 79 -3.44 3.56 4.54
N HIS A 80 -3.18 2.34 4.09
CA HIS A 80 -3.05 2.02 2.69
C HIS A 80 -4.12 1.03 2.27
N LEU A 81 -4.62 1.22 1.05
CA LEU A 81 -5.39 0.22 0.34
C LEU A 81 -4.80 0.11 -1.06
N PHE A 82 -4.61 -1.11 -1.54
CA PHE A 82 -4.26 -1.42 -2.91
C PHE A 82 -5.26 -2.43 -3.45
N HIS A 83 -5.55 -2.34 -4.74
CA HIS A 83 -6.43 -3.29 -5.41
C HIS A 83 -5.83 -3.76 -6.74
N SER A 84 -6.18 -4.98 -7.15
CA SER A 84 -5.93 -5.44 -8.53
C SER A 84 -6.80 -4.65 -9.52
N THR A 85 -6.46 -4.72 -10.81
CA THR A 85 -7.13 -3.93 -11.86
C THR A 85 -8.51 -4.43 -12.26
N ASP A 86 -8.98 -5.49 -11.60
CA ASP A 86 -10.35 -6.00 -11.71
C ASP A 86 -11.36 -5.12 -10.95
N PHE A 87 -10.91 -4.07 -10.26
CA PHE A 87 -11.75 -3.16 -9.49
C PHE A 87 -11.68 -1.72 -10.01
N LYS A 88 -12.84 -1.04 -10.03
CA LYS A 88 -12.93 0.41 -10.23
C LYS A 88 -13.32 1.07 -8.90
N VAL A 89 -12.66 2.18 -8.58
CA VAL A 89 -12.97 2.99 -7.39
C VAL A 89 -14.24 3.79 -7.63
N VAL A 90 -15.27 3.58 -6.80
CA VAL A 90 -16.54 4.31 -6.82
C VAL A 90 -16.48 5.51 -5.88
N SER A 91 -16.13 5.29 -4.61
CA SER A 91 -15.93 6.34 -3.61
C SER A 91 -14.77 6.00 -2.68
N LEU A 92 -14.16 7.04 -2.12
CA LEU A 92 -13.13 6.93 -1.09
C LEU A 92 -13.31 8.09 -0.11
N GLU A 93 -13.49 7.78 1.17
CA GLU A 93 -13.97 8.72 2.17
C GLU A 93 -13.24 8.48 3.49
N ARG A 94 -12.88 9.56 4.20
CA ARG A 94 -12.41 9.47 5.58
C ARG A 94 -13.59 9.73 6.51
N LEU A 95 -13.89 8.76 7.37
CA LEU A 95 -15.02 8.81 8.29
C LEU A 95 -14.68 9.63 9.56
N PRO A 96 -15.70 10.02 10.36
CA PRO A 96 -15.51 10.65 11.66
C PRO A 96 -14.64 9.80 12.61
N SER A 97 -14.04 10.47 13.61
CA SER A 97 -13.26 9.77 14.64
C SER A 97 -14.15 8.84 15.45
N ILE A 98 -13.62 7.66 15.75
CA ILE A 98 -14.24 6.64 16.62
C ILE A 98 -13.51 6.50 17.97
N GLY A 99 -12.66 7.49 18.33
CA GLY A 99 -11.85 7.46 19.54
C GLY A 99 -10.46 6.81 19.39
N SER A 100 -10.13 6.29 18.20
CA SER A 100 -8.77 5.87 17.82
C SER A 100 -7.87 7.09 17.51
N ASP A 101 -6.56 6.90 17.50
CA ASP A 101 -5.57 7.82 16.93
C ASP A 101 -5.53 7.79 15.39
N HIS A 102 -6.22 6.86 14.74
CA HIS A 102 -6.49 6.83 13.31
C HIS A 102 -7.97 7.12 13.00
N PHE A 103 -8.23 7.83 11.89
CA PHE A 103 -9.56 7.92 11.29
C PHE A 103 -9.85 6.69 10.44
N PRO A 104 -11.08 6.13 10.48
CA PRO A 104 -11.46 5.08 9.55
C PRO A 104 -11.52 5.60 8.10
N ILE A 105 -11.18 4.74 7.15
CA ILE A 105 -11.37 4.97 5.71
C ILE A 105 -12.46 4.03 5.20
N LEU A 106 -13.42 4.60 4.48
CA LEU A 106 -14.41 3.85 3.70
C LEU A 106 -14.01 3.91 2.23
N ILE A 107 -13.92 2.75 1.58
CA ILE A 107 -13.81 2.65 0.13
C ILE A 107 -14.99 1.87 -0.42
N THR A 108 -15.51 2.32 -1.56
CA THR A 108 -16.46 1.55 -2.37
C THR A 108 -15.77 1.16 -3.66
N LEU A 109 -15.69 -0.15 -3.92
CA LEU A 109 -15.11 -0.72 -5.14
C LEU A 109 -16.20 -1.42 -5.95
N CYS A 110 -16.16 -1.25 -7.26
CA CYS A 110 -16.98 -2.00 -8.21
C CYS A 110 -16.11 -3.06 -8.87
N PHE A 111 -16.53 -4.33 -8.78
CA PHE A 111 -15.85 -5.44 -9.44
C PHE A 111 -16.21 -5.47 -10.94
N VAL A 112 -15.21 -5.27 -11.79
CA VAL A 112 -15.32 -5.21 -13.25
C VAL A 112 -14.13 -6.00 -13.83
N PRO A 113 -14.24 -7.33 -14.00
CA PRO A 113 -13.15 -8.18 -14.48
C PRO A 113 -12.52 -7.68 -15.80
N GLU A 114 -13.34 -7.11 -16.69
CA GLU A 114 -12.92 -6.59 -17.98
C GLU A 114 -12.09 -5.30 -17.86
N ALA A 115 -12.13 -4.63 -16.71
CA ALA A 115 -11.33 -3.43 -16.45
C ALA A 115 -9.83 -3.73 -16.41
N ARG A 116 -9.44 -4.99 -16.20
CA ARG A 116 -8.05 -5.44 -16.16
C ARG A 116 -7.27 -5.05 -17.41
N THR A 117 -7.90 -5.06 -18.59
CA THR A 117 -7.27 -4.67 -19.87
C THR A 117 -7.32 -3.17 -20.13
N GLN A 118 -8.13 -2.43 -19.37
CA GLN A 118 -8.36 -0.99 -19.55
C GLN A 118 -7.51 -0.14 -18.59
N GLN A 119 -7.13 -0.69 -17.43
CA GLN A 119 -6.37 0.04 -16.42
C GLN A 119 -4.87 -0.17 -16.58
N GLN A 120 -4.11 0.93 -16.58
CA GLN A 120 -2.65 0.88 -16.58
C GLN A 120 -2.14 0.41 -15.23
N THR A 121 -1.31 -0.64 -15.23
CA THR A 121 -0.58 -1.09 -14.03
C THR A 121 0.84 -0.56 -14.04
N PRO A 122 1.37 -0.10 -12.90
CA PRO A 122 2.80 0.16 -12.76
C PRO A 122 3.60 -1.11 -13.07
N THR A 123 4.67 -0.98 -13.85
CA THR A 123 5.56 -2.08 -14.21
C THR A 123 6.96 -1.85 -13.67
N ALA A 124 7.52 -2.87 -13.01
CA ALA A 124 8.93 -2.87 -12.59
C ALA A 124 9.87 -3.19 -13.75
N ASP A 125 10.86 -2.33 -13.96
CA ASP A 125 12.02 -2.58 -14.81
C ASP A 125 13.05 -3.49 -14.11
N GLN A 126 14.24 -3.65 -14.70
CA GLN A 126 15.28 -4.50 -14.14
C GLN A 126 15.90 -3.91 -12.86
N GLU A 127 16.10 -2.60 -12.82
CA GLU A 127 16.68 -1.91 -11.67
C GLU A 127 15.73 -1.96 -10.46
N ASP A 128 14.43 -1.75 -10.69
CA ASP A 128 13.39 -1.90 -9.67
C ASP A 128 13.41 -3.33 -9.08
N ARG A 129 13.60 -4.35 -9.91
CA ARG A 129 13.62 -5.75 -9.46
C ARG A 129 14.84 -6.04 -8.60
N GLN A 130 16.02 -5.60 -9.04
CA GLN A 130 17.27 -5.72 -8.29
C GLN A 130 17.17 -4.98 -6.95
N TYR A 131 16.67 -3.75 -6.96
CA TYR A 131 16.47 -2.99 -5.74
C TYR A 131 15.47 -3.65 -4.77
N ALA A 132 14.41 -4.27 -5.30
CA ALA A 132 13.50 -5.07 -4.49
C ALA A 132 14.17 -6.32 -3.90
N ASP A 133 15.04 -7.00 -4.66
CA ASP A 133 15.84 -8.14 -4.15
C ASP A 133 16.74 -7.71 -2.99
N GLU A 134 17.48 -6.62 -3.16
CA GLU A 134 18.37 -6.07 -2.15
C GLU A 134 17.61 -5.70 -0.86
N LYS A 135 16.46 -5.02 -0.98
CA LYS A 135 15.62 -4.67 0.17
C LYS A 135 15.08 -5.89 0.90
N ILE A 136 14.64 -6.91 0.17
CA ILE A 136 14.14 -8.16 0.75
C ILE A 136 15.26 -8.87 1.51
N GLU A 137 16.44 -9.00 0.91
CA GLU A 137 17.58 -9.67 1.53
C GLU A 137 18.05 -8.92 2.78
N ASN A 138 18.14 -7.59 2.71
CA ASN A 138 18.46 -6.77 3.87
C ASN A 138 17.43 -6.95 4.99
N GLY A 139 16.13 -7.00 4.67
CA GLY A 139 15.08 -7.26 5.66
C GLY A 139 15.19 -8.60 6.37
N LYS A 140 15.55 -9.67 5.64
CA LYS A 140 15.79 -10.99 6.24
C LYS A 140 16.95 -10.99 7.23
N GLN A 141 18.02 -10.26 6.91
CA GLN A 141 19.18 -10.12 7.80
C GLN A 141 18.88 -9.34 9.09
N HIS A 142 17.82 -8.52 9.08
CA HIS A 142 17.36 -7.72 10.23
C HIS A 142 16.13 -8.33 10.93
N GLY A 143 15.91 -9.64 10.79
CA GLY A 143 14.86 -10.37 11.51
C GLY A 143 13.47 -10.35 10.86
N GLY A 144 13.36 -9.92 9.61
CA GLY A 144 12.16 -10.10 8.79
C GLY A 144 12.05 -11.52 8.21
N THR A 145 10.82 -12.00 7.98
CA THR A 145 10.52 -13.34 7.43
C THR A 145 10.64 -13.43 5.92
#